data_AF-A0A954FZU8-F1
#
_entry.id   AF-A0A954FZU8-F1
#
_cell.length_a   1.000
_cell.length_b   1.000
_cell.length_c   1.000
_cell.angle_alpha   90.00
_cell.angle_beta   90.00
_cell.angle_gamma   90.00
#
_symmetry.space_group_name_H-M   'P 1'
#
loop_
_entity.id
_entity.type
_entity.pdbx_description
1 polymer ?
#
loop_
_entity_poly.entity_id
_entity_poly.type
_entity_poly.pdbx_seq_one_letter_code
_entity_poly.pdbx_strand_id
1 'polypeptide(L)'
;KEPARVRERYGMNRFGQCCLLARRLVESGVRFVTINTFLTVFNEVTWDIHGSKPFTSIEGMKNIVAPMYDQAYSALIEDLYDRGMLDETLVCNVAEFGRTPKVNPAGGRDHWPQCFTCYFAGGGVQGGRVVGSSDPIGGVPADHPVSPGDLAATVYHSLGFDLHTILPGPSGRPFPLVDVGKHEIRELF
;
A
#
# COMPACT_ATOMS: atom_id res chain seq x y z
N LYS A 1 2.22 10.02 -25.71
CA LYS A 1 0.84 9.51 -25.47
C LYS A 1 0.92 7.99 -25.54
N GLU A 2 0.44 7.29 -24.51
CA GLU A 2 0.56 5.82 -24.43
C GLU A 2 -0.38 5.11 -25.43
N PRO A 3 0.02 3.96 -26.02
CA PRO A 3 -0.86 3.14 -26.84
C PRO A 3 -2.09 2.65 -26.06
N ALA A 4 -3.21 2.42 -26.76
CA ALA A 4 -4.46 1.94 -26.13
C ALA A 4 -4.25 0.65 -25.32
N ARG A 5 -3.53 -0.33 -25.87
CA ARG A 5 -3.19 -1.59 -25.20
C ARG A 5 -2.52 -1.41 -23.84
N VAL A 6 -1.68 -0.38 -23.68
CA VAL A 6 -0.99 -0.11 -22.42
C VAL A 6 -2.00 0.42 -21.40
N ARG A 7 -2.85 1.35 -21.82
CA ARG A 7 -3.90 1.91 -20.97
C ARG A 7 -4.90 0.85 -20.51
N GLU A 8 -5.23 -0.09 -21.39
CA GLU A 8 -6.11 -1.21 -21.11
C GLU A 8 -5.50 -2.21 -20.14
N ARG A 9 -4.18 -2.48 -20.22
CA ARG A 9 -3.46 -3.34 -19.25
C ARG A 9 -3.64 -2.84 -17.83
N TYR A 10 -3.48 -1.54 -17.61
CA TYR A 10 -3.71 -0.90 -16.30
C TYR A 10 -5.19 -0.82 -15.89
N GLY A 11 -6.12 -1.02 -16.84
CA GLY A 11 -7.55 -0.82 -16.63
C GLY A 11 -8.02 0.59 -17.02
N MET A 12 -9.12 0.64 -17.77
CA MET A 12 -9.75 1.90 -18.24
C MET A 12 -10.64 2.53 -17.17
N ASN A 13 -10.09 2.64 -15.96
CA ASN A 13 -10.72 3.23 -14.78
C ASN A 13 -9.76 4.25 -14.15
N ARG A 14 -10.26 5.05 -13.21
CA ARG A 14 -9.47 6.14 -12.60
C ARG A 14 -8.17 5.62 -11.97
N PHE A 15 -8.22 4.58 -11.14
CA PHE A 15 -7.06 4.06 -10.43
C PHE A 15 -5.99 3.55 -11.40
N GLY A 16 -6.39 2.75 -12.38
CA GLY A 16 -5.50 2.26 -13.45
C GLY A 16 -4.80 3.39 -14.20
N GLN A 17 -5.55 4.42 -14.61
CA GLN A 17 -4.95 5.56 -15.30
C GLN A 17 -4.06 6.41 -14.38
N CYS A 18 -4.33 6.47 -13.08
CA CYS A 18 -3.43 7.09 -12.10
C CYS A 18 -2.13 6.29 -11.92
N CYS A 19 -2.18 4.95 -11.87
CA CYS A 19 -0.99 4.10 -11.83
C CYS A 19 -0.13 4.26 -13.09
N LEU A 20 -0.74 4.31 -14.28
CA LEU A 20 -0.02 4.58 -15.52
C LEU A 20 0.62 5.98 -15.51
N LEU A 21 -0.08 6.99 -14.99
CA LEU A 21 0.48 8.33 -14.83
C LEU A 21 1.66 8.32 -13.85
N ALA A 22 1.54 7.61 -12.72
CA ALA A 22 2.60 7.47 -11.74
C ALA A 22 3.87 6.87 -12.36
N ARG A 23 3.75 5.78 -13.15
CA ARG A 23 4.88 5.22 -13.89
C ARG A 23 5.57 6.28 -14.75
N ARG A 24 4.79 7.06 -15.50
CA ARG A 24 5.33 8.12 -16.39
C ARG A 24 5.98 9.27 -15.62
N LEU A 25 5.48 9.59 -14.43
CA LEU A 25 6.09 10.60 -13.56
C LEU A 25 7.45 10.11 -13.05
N VAL A 26 7.53 8.87 -12.58
CA VAL A 26 8.80 8.25 -12.16
C VAL A 26 9.78 8.18 -13.33
N GLU A 27 9.32 7.77 -14.52
CA GLU A 27 10.12 7.75 -15.76
C GLU A 27 10.63 9.14 -16.16
N SER A 28 9.92 10.20 -15.76
CA SER A 28 10.33 11.59 -15.98
C SER A 28 11.19 12.17 -14.85
N GLY A 29 11.57 11.35 -13.86
CA GLY A 29 12.44 11.74 -12.73
C GLY A 29 11.72 12.25 -11.49
N VAL A 30 10.39 12.10 -11.38
CA VAL A 30 9.66 12.42 -10.15
C VAL A 30 10.00 11.38 -9.07
N ARG A 31 10.46 11.86 -7.91
CA ARG A 31 11.02 11.01 -6.84
C ARG A 31 10.01 10.51 -5.81
N PHE A 32 8.79 11.06 -5.81
CA PHE A 32 7.74 10.68 -4.88
C PHE A 32 6.37 10.89 -5.52
N VAL A 33 5.53 9.85 -5.51
CA VAL A 33 4.20 9.89 -6.09
C VAL A 33 3.22 9.21 -5.14
N THR A 34 2.16 9.92 -4.75
CA THR A 34 1.03 9.34 -4.01
C THR A 34 -0.13 9.07 -4.96
N ILE A 35 -0.68 7.87 -4.88
CA ILE A 35 -1.85 7.46 -5.67
C ILE A 35 -3.03 7.26 -4.73
N ASN A 36 -4.06 8.10 -4.86
CA ASN A 36 -5.33 7.88 -4.18
C ASN A 36 -6.22 6.97 -5.03
N THR A 37 -6.62 5.82 -4.50
CA THR A 37 -7.51 4.88 -5.21
C THR A 37 -8.86 5.53 -5.55
N PHE A 38 -9.45 6.23 -4.58
CA PHE A 38 -10.75 6.90 -4.69
C PHE A 38 -10.65 8.38 -4.31
N LEU A 39 -11.58 9.20 -4.81
CA LEU A 39 -11.69 10.63 -4.43
C LEU A 39 -12.56 10.83 -3.19
N THR A 40 -13.54 9.96 -3.01
CA THR A 40 -14.46 9.91 -1.88
C THR A 40 -14.72 8.45 -1.52
N VAL A 41 -15.15 8.20 -0.29
CA VAL A 41 -15.58 6.88 0.17
C VAL A 41 -17.10 6.77 0.30
N PHE A 42 -17.82 7.88 0.10
CA PHE A 42 -19.27 7.96 0.24
C PHE A 42 -19.98 7.80 -1.09
N ASN A 43 -21.03 6.97 -1.12
CA ASN A 43 -21.87 6.71 -2.30
C ASN A 43 -21.11 6.19 -3.53
N GLU A 44 -19.93 5.62 -3.31
CA GLU A 44 -19.10 4.97 -4.33
C GLU A 44 -18.73 3.56 -3.86
N VAL A 45 -18.42 2.68 -4.83
CA VAL A 45 -17.90 1.34 -4.53
C VAL A 45 -16.40 1.47 -4.28
N THR A 46 -15.99 1.34 -3.02
CA THR A 46 -14.63 1.58 -2.51
C THR A 46 -14.18 0.50 -1.51
N TRP A 47 -13.03 0.71 -0.86
CA TRP A 47 -12.55 -0.17 0.21
C TRP A 47 -13.47 -0.22 1.45
N ASP A 48 -14.37 0.74 1.62
CA ASP A 48 -15.29 0.82 2.76
C ASP A 48 -16.44 -0.17 2.63
N ILE A 49 -16.17 -1.41 3.04
CA ILE A 49 -17.08 -2.55 2.94
C ILE A 49 -18.09 -2.65 4.09
N HIS A 50 -18.76 -1.56 4.44
CA HIS A 50 -19.65 -1.51 5.61
C HIS A 50 -21.06 -2.10 5.39
N GLY A 51 -21.30 -2.75 4.26
CA GLY A 51 -22.46 -3.64 4.05
C GLY A 51 -23.29 -3.28 2.82
N SER A 52 -23.77 -2.05 2.73
CA SER A 52 -24.49 -1.54 1.56
C SER A 52 -24.50 0.00 1.55
N LYS A 53 -25.22 0.60 0.60
CA LYS A 53 -25.31 2.07 0.45
C LYS A 53 -25.57 2.74 1.81
N PRO A 54 -24.78 3.78 2.17
CA PRO A 54 -23.90 4.58 1.32
C PRO A 54 -22.50 3.99 1.08
N PHE A 55 -22.22 2.79 1.60
CA PHE A 55 -20.94 2.11 1.54
C PHE A 55 -20.96 0.90 0.59
N THR A 56 -19.85 0.16 0.57
CA THR A 56 -19.63 -0.97 -0.32
C THR A 56 -20.09 -2.27 0.33
N SER A 57 -20.68 -3.16 -0.46
CA SER A 57 -20.95 -4.53 -0.03
C SER A 57 -19.71 -5.41 -0.17
N ILE A 58 -19.67 -6.54 0.52
CA ILE A 58 -18.61 -7.54 0.34
C ILE A 58 -18.50 -7.97 -1.13
N GLU A 59 -19.63 -8.12 -1.83
CA GLU A 59 -19.66 -8.41 -3.26
C GLU A 59 -19.08 -7.29 -4.11
N GLY A 60 -19.37 -6.03 -3.80
CA GLY A 60 -18.80 -4.88 -4.49
C GLY A 60 -17.28 -4.83 -4.36
N MET A 61 -16.75 -5.14 -3.18
CA MET A 61 -15.30 -5.25 -3.01
C MET A 61 -14.71 -6.40 -3.80
N LYS A 62 -15.31 -7.60 -3.70
CA LYS A 62 -14.84 -8.81 -4.40
C LYS A 62 -14.86 -8.66 -5.93
N ASN A 63 -15.91 -8.08 -6.48
CA ASN A 63 -16.17 -8.11 -7.91
C ASN A 63 -15.71 -6.83 -8.64
N ILE A 64 -15.47 -5.74 -7.90
CA ILE A 64 -15.11 -4.44 -8.51
C ILE A 64 -13.80 -3.93 -7.94
N VAL A 65 -13.73 -3.70 -6.63
CA VAL A 65 -12.60 -2.97 -6.01
C VAL A 65 -11.31 -3.78 -6.06
N ALA A 66 -11.35 -5.03 -5.59
CA ALA A 66 -10.17 -5.89 -5.56
C ALA A 66 -9.66 -6.19 -6.98
N PRO A 67 -10.49 -6.59 -7.97
CA PRO A 67 -10.03 -6.79 -9.34
C PRO A 67 -9.48 -5.52 -10.00
N MET A 68 -10.14 -4.37 -9.80
CA MET A 68 -9.66 -3.08 -10.31
C MET A 68 -8.27 -2.73 -9.74
N TYR A 69 -8.10 -2.95 -8.43
CA TYR A 69 -6.83 -2.67 -7.76
C TYR A 69 -5.74 -3.62 -8.24
N ASP A 70 -6.01 -4.93 -8.23
CA ASP A 70 -5.08 -5.99 -8.61
C ASP A 70 -4.57 -5.77 -10.04
N GLN A 71 -5.47 -5.50 -10.99
CA GLN A 71 -5.11 -5.19 -12.38
C GLN A 71 -4.15 -4.00 -12.49
N ALA A 72 -4.46 -2.90 -11.82
CA ALA A 72 -3.67 -1.67 -11.94
C ALA A 72 -2.32 -1.76 -11.21
N TYR A 73 -2.31 -2.36 -10.02
CA TYR A 73 -1.13 -2.49 -9.17
C TYR A 73 -0.11 -3.48 -9.76
N SER A 74 -0.58 -4.65 -10.22
CA SER A 74 0.29 -5.61 -10.93
C SER A 74 0.87 -5.00 -12.21
N ALA A 75 0.05 -4.33 -13.03
CA ALA A 75 0.52 -3.66 -14.24
C ALA A 75 1.58 -2.58 -13.95
N LEU A 76 1.47 -1.85 -12.82
CA LEU A 76 2.49 -0.88 -12.40
C LEU A 76 3.82 -1.56 -12.09
N ILE A 77 3.80 -2.62 -11.28
CA ILE A 77 5.02 -3.36 -10.91
C ILE A 77 5.67 -3.96 -12.15
N GLU A 78 4.89 -4.63 -13.00
CA GLU A 78 5.41 -5.27 -14.21
C GLU A 78 5.97 -4.25 -15.21
N ASP A 79 5.30 -3.11 -15.45
CA ASP A 79 5.81 -2.08 -16.38
C ASP A 79 7.06 -1.39 -15.82
N LEU A 80 7.19 -1.24 -14.49
CA LEU A 80 8.44 -0.76 -13.88
C LEU A 80 9.56 -1.79 -14.00
N TYR A 81 9.25 -3.09 -13.84
CA TYR A 81 10.21 -4.18 -14.00
C TYR A 81 10.70 -4.28 -15.45
N ASP A 82 9.78 -4.32 -16.42
CA ASP A 82 10.06 -4.43 -17.86
C ASP A 82 10.92 -3.25 -18.36
N ARG A 83 10.87 -2.10 -17.67
CA ARG A 83 11.66 -0.90 -17.96
C ARG A 83 12.97 -0.80 -17.19
N GLY A 84 13.27 -1.76 -16.32
CA GLY A 84 14.45 -1.72 -15.45
C GLY A 84 14.41 -0.60 -14.40
N MET A 85 13.22 -0.11 -14.05
CA MET A 85 13.03 0.98 -13.08
C MET A 85 12.63 0.48 -11.70
N LEU A 86 12.16 -0.77 -11.57
CA LEU A 86 11.67 -1.31 -10.31
C LEU A 86 12.78 -1.40 -9.25
N ASP A 87 14.01 -1.74 -9.65
CA ASP A 87 15.14 -1.86 -8.72
C ASP A 87 15.46 -0.54 -7.99
N GLU A 88 15.22 0.60 -8.66
CA GLU A 88 15.42 1.95 -8.10
C GLU A 88 14.12 2.61 -7.60
N THR A 89 12.99 1.93 -7.69
CA THR A 89 11.66 2.46 -7.31
C THR A 89 10.98 1.56 -6.29
N LEU A 90 10.85 2.03 -5.05
CA LEU A 90 9.99 1.38 -4.07
C LEU A 90 8.52 1.69 -4.35
N VAL A 91 7.73 0.66 -4.62
CA VAL A 91 6.28 0.72 -4.71
C VAL A 91 5.69 0.11 -3.45
N CYS A 92 5.06 0.93 -2.61
CA CYS A 92 4.46 0.49 -1.35
C CYS A 92 2.94 0.67 -1.34
N ASN A 93 2.22 -0.33 -0.84
CA ASN A 93 0.85 -0.17 -0.36
C ASN A 93 0.83 -0.24 1.16
N VAL A 94 0.48 0.89 1.77
CA VAL A 94 0.40 1.04 3.21
C VAL A 94 -1.04 1.31 3.62
N ALA A 95 -1.42 0.82 4.79
CA ALA A 95 -2.75 0.98 5.35
C ALA A 95 -2.65 1.35 6.84
N GLU A 96 -3.73 1.91 7.38
CA GLU A 96 -3.88 2.24 8.80
C GLU A 96 -4.75 1.23 9.56
N PHE A 97 -5.58 0.47 8.84
CA PHE A 97 -6.45 -0.57 9.41
C PHE A 97 -6.84 -1.60 8.36
N GLY A 98 -7.27 -2.76 8.86
CA GLY A 98 -7.89 -3.83 8.08
C GLY A 98 -9.39 -3.81 8.26
N ARG A 99 -9.99 -5.00 8.17
CA ARG A 99 -11.44 -5.19 8.30
C ARG A 99 -11.74 -6.25 9.34
N THR A 100 -12.79 -6.05 10.14
CA THR A 100 -13.16 -6.97 11.22
C THR A 100 -13.18 -8.42 10.74
N PRO A 101 -12.68 -9.39 11.53
CA PRO A 101 -12.72 -10.81 11.16
C PRO A 101 -14.15 -11.36 11.08
N LYS A 102 -15.12 -10.65 11.69
CA LYS A 102 -16.55 -10.98 11.66
C LYS A 102 -17.31 -10.01 10.77
N VAL A 103 -18.36 -10.53 10.14
CA VAL A 103 -19.34 -9.72 9.40
C VAL A 103 -20.23 -8.98 10.40
N ASN A 104 -20.44 -7.69 10.17
CA ASN A 104 -21.29 -6.84 11.00
C ASN A 104 -22.80 -7.08 10.68
N PRO A 105 -23.74 -6.61 11.52
CA PRO A 105 -25.17 -6.80 11.27
C PRO A 105 -25.71 -6.21 9.96
N ALA A 106 -24.98 -5.26 9.36
CA ALA A 106 -25.32 -4.66 8.07
C ALA A 106 -24.80 -5.47 6.86
N GLY A 107 -24.15 -6.61 7.08
CA GLY A 107 -23.60 -7.47 6.02
C GLY A 107 -22.22 -7.02 5.50
N GLY A 108 -21.53 -6.14 6.24
CA GLY A 108 -20.20 -5.61 5.94
C GLY A 108 -19.12 -6.03 6.92
N ARG A 109 -17.99 -5.31 6.92
CA ARG A 109 -16.91 -5.42 7.93
C ARG A 109 -16.41 -4.03 8.33
N ASP A 110 -16.28 -3.82 9.63
CA ASP A 110 -15.90 -2.52 10.20
C ASP A 110 -14.38 -2.31 10.19
N HIS A 111 -13.93 -1.11 10.57
CA HIS A 111 -12.50 -0.79 10.68
C HIS A 111 -11.84 -1.63 11.78
N TRP A 112 -10.67 -2.17 11.47
CA TRP A 112 -9.97 -3.07 12.36
C TRP A 112 -8.46 -2.79 12.39
N PRO A 113 -8.00 -1.87 13.26
CA PRO A 113 -6.58 -1.50 13.32
C PRO A 113 -5.68 -2.60 13.90
N GLN A 114 -6.25 -3.65 14.49
CA GLN A 114 -5.49 -4.69 15.16
C GLN A 114 -4.71 -5.56 14.17
N CYS A 115 -5.19 -5.75 12.93
CA CYS A 115 -4.53 -6.58 11.94
C CYS A 115 -4.83 -6.12 10.51
N PHE A 116 -3.78 -5.90 9.71
CA PHE A 116 -3.86 -5.56 8.30
C PHE A 116 -2.57 -5.92 7.57
N THR A 117 -2.62 -5.88 6.24
CA THR A 117 -1.51 -6.25 5.37
C THR A 117 -1.00 -5.01 4.64
N CYS A 118 0.31 -4.80 4.69
CA CYS A 118 1.03 -3.89 3.82
C CYS A 118 1.95 -4.71 2.90
N TYR A 119 2.31 -4.17 1.75
CA TYR A 119 3.20 -4.85 0.82
C TYR A 119 4.07 -3.86 0.05
N PHE A 120 5.22 -4.35 -0.38
CA PHE A 120 6.29 -3.60 -0.99
C PHE A 120 6.81 -4.35 -2.23
N ALA A 121 7.23 -3.61 -3.24
CA ALA A 121 7.91 -4.13 -4.41
C ALA A 121 8.99 -3.14 -4.88
N GLY A 122 10.11 -3.65 -5.37
CA GLY A 122 11.22 -2.80 -5.86
C GLY A 122 11.99 -2.09 -4.77
N GLY A 123 12.88 -1.18 -5.15
CA GLY A 123 13.69 -0.40 -4.21
C GLY A 123 14.56 -1.26 -3.28
N GLY A 124 15.09 -2.37 -3.81
CA GLY A 124 15.86 -3.36 -3.05
C GLY A 124 15.05 -4.44 -2.32
N VAL A 125 13.72 -4.33 -2.26
CA VAL A 125 12.86 -5.34 -1.64
C VAL A 125 12.89 -6.63 -2.46
N GLN A 126 13.16 -7.75 -1.79
CA GLN A 126 13.09 -9.09 -2.33
C GLN A 126 11.63 -9.56 -2.44
N GLY A 127 11.12 -9.66 -3.67
CA GLY A 127 9.76 -10.12 -3.95
C GLY A 127 9.50 -11.59 -3.60
N GLY A 128 8.22 -11.98 -3.59
CA GLY A 128 7.80 -13.37 -3.30
C GLY A 128 7.90 -13.78 -1.84
N ARG A 129 8.08 -12.81 -0.94
CA ARG A 129 8.21 -13.03 0.50
C ARG A 129 6.94 -12.66 1.25
N VAL A 130 6.62 -13.45 2.27
CA VAL A 130 5.57 -13.18 3.24
C VAL A 130 6.24 -13.12 4.60
N VAL A 131 5.98 -12.04 5.34
CA VAL A 131 6.57 -11.82 6.66
C VAL A 131 5.46 -11.78 7.70
N GLY A 132 5.56 -12.68 8.68
CA GLY A 132 4.57 -12.85 9.74
C GLY A 132 3.25 -13.48 9.26
N SER A 133 2.34 -13.62 10.21
CA SER A 133 0.98 -14.12 9.96
C SER A 133 0.00 -13.54 10.96
N SER A 134 -1.27 -13.55 10.61
CA SER A 134 -2.36 -13.33 11.56
C SER A 134 -2.76 -14.62 12.27
N ASP A 135 -3.61 -14.49 13.29
CA ASP A 135 -4.34 -15.61 13.86
C ASP A 135 -5.27 -16.26 12.80
N PRO A 136 -5.81 -17.47 13.05
CA PRO A 136 -6.63 -18.18 12.06
C PRO A 136 -7.88 -17.43 11.58
N ILE A 137 -8.32 -16.38 12.28
CA ILE A 137 -9.49 -15.58 11.90
C ILE A 137 -9.12 -14.23 11.27
N GLY A 138 -7.84 -13.86 11.23
CA GLY A 138 -7.37 -12.55 10.79
C GLY A 138 -7.61 -11.42 11.78
N GLY A 139 -7.75 -11.73 13.07
CA GLY A 139 -8.09 -10.78 14.13
C GLY A 139 -6.89 -10.02 14.68
N VAL A 140 -5.75 -10.68 14.88
CA VAL A 140 -4.52 -10.07 15.39
C VAL A 140 -3.30 -10.73 14.74
N PRO A 141 -2.13 -10.08 14.71
CA PRO A 141 -0.87 -10.73 14.36
C PRO A 141 -0.59 -11.88 15.33
N ALA A 142 -0.22 -13.05 14.78
CA ALA A 142 0.15 -14.24 15.54
C ALA A 142 1.66 -14.52 15.45
N ASP A 143 2.27 -14.27 14.29
CA ASP A 143 3.70 -14.41 14.07
C ASP A 143 4.27 -13.11 13.50
N HIS A 144 5.48 -12.76 13.93
CA HIS A 144 6.24 -11.56 13.54
C HIS A 144 5.35 -10.28 13.46
N PRO A 145 4.85 -9.76 14.59
CA PRO A 145 4.04 -8.54 14.60
C PRO A 145 4.89 -7.33 14.16
N VAL A 146 4.46 -6.67 13.08
CA VAL A 146 5.08 -5.45 12.55
C VAL A 146 4.25 -4.24 12.99
N SER A 147 4.91 -3.19 13.49
CA SER A 147 4.25 -1.94 13.84
C SER A 147 4.36 -0.89 12.72
N PRO A 148 3.51 0.17 12.73
CA PRO A 148 3.63 1.27 11.77
C PRO A 148 5.02 1.93 11.76
N GLY A 149 5.70 1.98 12.90
CA GLY A 149 7.08 2.50 12.97
C GLY A 149 8.09 1.65 12.20
N ASP A 150 7.91 0.32 12.17
CA ASP A 150 8.77 -0.60 11.40
C ASP A 150 8.50 -0.47 9.89
N LEU A 151 7.24 -0.19 9.50
CA LEU A 151 6.91 0.13 8.10
C LEU A 151 7.58 1.43 7.65
N ALA A 152 7.55 2.48 8.47
CA ALA A 152 8.24 3.73 8.17
C ALA A 152 9.76 3.54 8.07
N ALA A 153 10.34 2.78 9.01
CA ALA A 153 11.75 2.40 8.99
C ALA A 153 12.13 1.66 7.70
N THR A 154 11.30 0.72 7.25
CA THR A 154 11.50 -0.06 6.03
C THR A 154 11.56 0.85 4.78
N VAL A 155 10.64 1.82 4.67
CA VAL A 155 10.66 2.79 3.57
C VAL A 155 11.92 3.65 3.61
N TYR A 156 12.30 4.16 4.79
CA TYR A 156 13.50 5.00 4.93
C TYR A 156 14.80 4.24 4.71
N HIS A 157 14.84 2.97 5.10
CA HIS A 157 15.95 2.08 4.79
C HIS A 157 16.11 1.90 3.28
N SER A 158 15.02 1.65 2.55
CA SER A 158 15.03 1.56 1.08
C SER A 158 15.47 2.87 0.41
N LEU A 159 15.17 4.02 1.01
CA LEU A 159 15.67 5.33 0.59
C LEU A 159 17.14 5.59 0.93
N GLY A 160 17.80 4.68 1.66
CA GLY A 160 19.20 4.80 2.06
C GLY A 160 19.44 5.76 3.22
N PHE A 161 18.42 6.06 4.03
CA PHE A 161 18.56 6.94 5.19
C PHE A 161 19.16 6.19 6.39
N ASP A 162 20.00 6.88 7.16
CA ASP A 162 20.41 6.41 8.47
C ASP A 162 19.24 6.57 9.45
N LEU A 163 18.67 5.43 9.89
CA LEU A 163 17.51 5.40 10.79
C LEU A 163 17.80 6.02 12.17
N HIS A 164 19.07 6.17 12.55
CA HIS A 164 19.48 6.83 13.79
C HIS A 164 19.59 8.36 13.67
N THR A 165 19.29 8.90 12.49
CA THR A 165 19.28 10.35 12.25
C THR A 165 18.32 11.06 13.21
N ILE A 166 18.80 12.15 13.80
CA ILE A 166 17.99 13.06 14.61
C ILE A 166 17.76 14.34 13.79
N LEU A 167 16.49 14.66 13.57
CA LEU A 167 16.06 15.87 12.87
C LEU A 167 15.87 17.04 13.85
N PRO A 168 16.07 18.29 13.40
CA PRO A 168 15.69 19.46 14.17
C PRO A 168 14.16 19.60 14.14
N GLY A 169 13.51 19.26 15.25
CA GLY A 169 12.07 19.47 15.42
C GLY A 169 11.71 20.93 15.73
N PRO A 170 10.41 21.22 15.92
CA PRO A 170 9.93 22.55 16.29
C PRO A 170 10.70 23.11 17.50
N SER A 171 11.12 24.37 17.39
CA SER A 171 11.93 25.05 18.42
C SER A 171 13.27 24.38 18.72
N GLY A 172 13.82 23.60 17.79
CA GLY A 172 15.11 22.92 17.94
C GLY A 172 15.07 21.66 18.80
N ARG A 173 13.86 21.19 19.19
CA ARG A 173 13.73 19.93 19.93
C ARG A 173 14.17 18.78 19.02
N PRO A 174 15.16 17.96 19.40
CA PRO A 174 15.57 16.82 18.58
C PRO A 174 14.40 15.84 18.43
N PHE A 175 14.16 15.41 17.20
CA PHE A 175 13.12 14.45 16.83
C PHE A 175 13.77 13.32 16.02
N PRO A 176 13.66 12.06 16.45
CA PRO A 176 14.28 10.97 15.72
C PRO A 176 13.57 10.76 14.38
N LEU A 177 14.32 10.42 13.32
CA LEU A 177 13.75 10.19 11.99
C LEU A 177 12.68 9.08 12.02
N VAL A 178 12.92 8.04 12.82
CA VAL A 178 11.97 6.99 13.18
C VAL A 178 11.96 6.82 14.70
N ASP A 179 10.84 6.43 15.28
CA ASP A 179 10.73 6.10 16.71
C ASP A 179 11.86 5.16 17.18
N VAL A 180 12.38 5.44 18.38
CA VAL A 180 13.50 4.70 18.96
C VAL A 180 13.18 3.21 19.09
N GLY A 181 14.09 2.36 18.63
CA GLY A 181 13.96 0.90 18.67
C GLY A 181 13.16 0.31 17.51
N LYS A 182 12.74 1.13 16.53
CA LYS A 182 12.16 0.66 15.27
C LYS A 182 13.26 0.42 14.25
N HIS A 183 13.04 -0.63 13.45
CA HIS A 183 13.98 -1.11 12.46
C HIS A 183 13.22 -1.51 11.20
N GLU A 184 13.94 -1.53 10.08
CA GLU A 184 13.44 -2.12 8.85
C GLU A 184 13.03 -3.59 9.06
N ILE A 185 12.02 -4.03 8.30
CA ILE A 185 11.65 -5.44 8.23
C ILE A 185 12.73 -6.15 7.41
N ARG A 186 13.73 -6.69 8.10
CA ARG A 186 14.95 -7.23 7.49
C ARG A 186 14.69 -8.37 6.52
N GLU A 187 13.63 -9.14 6.76
CA GLU A 187 13.23 -10.27 5.93
C GLU A 187 12.86 -9.86 4.50
N LEU A 188 12.59 -8.57 4.26
CA LEU A 188 12.31 -8.00 2.95
C LEU A 188 13.57 -7.68 2.12
N PHE A 189 14.77 -7.70 2.69
CA PHE A 189 16.03 -7.33 2.02
C PHE A 189 17.06 -8.47 2.03
#